data_AF-A0A1J6KPA5-F1
#
_entry.id   AF-A0A1J6KPA5-F1
#
_cell.length_a   1.000
_cell.length_b   1.000
_cell.length_c   1.000
_cell.angle_alpha   90.00
_cell.angle_beta   90.00
_cell.angle_gamma   90.00
#
_symmetry.space_group_name_H-M   'P 1'
#
loop_
_entity.id
_entity.type
_entity.pdbx_description
1 polymer ?
#
loop_
_entity_poly.entity_id
_entity_poly.type
_entity_poly.pdbx_seq_one_letter_code
_entity_poly.pdbx_strand_id
1 'polypeptide(L)'
;MEKWAELPPELITMIAKPVEVMEDFIVFGGVCTSWRTAASKDNFDGLSPQLPLLMMPDKDDVYRKFYSFQGESLTDIISTRS
;
A
#
# COMPACT_ATOMS: atom_id res chain seq x y z
N MET A 1 -16.15 9.22 -2.88
CA MET A 1 -14.83 8.78 -3.40
C MET A 1 -14.57 9.21 -4.84
N GLU A 2 -15.57 9.66 -5.61
CA GLU A 2 -15.43 10.03 -7.03
C GLU A 2 -14.32 11.04 -7.33
N LYS A 3 -14.22 12.14 -6.55
CA LYS A 3 -13.29 13.23 -6.87
C LYS A 3 -11.81 12.84 -6.91
N TRP A 4 -11.39 11.89 -6.08
CA TRP A 4 -9.99 11.44 -6.05
C TRP A 4 -9.69 10.46 -7.18
N ALA A 5 -10.67 9.65 -7.58
CA ALA A 5 -10.52 8.69 -8.67
C ALA A 5 -10.37 9.36 -10.04
N GLU A 6 -10.89 10.58 -10.19
CA GLU A 6 -10.84 11.41 -11.40
C GLU A 6 -9.54 12.23 -11.56
N LEU A 7 -8.61 12.15 -10.60
CA LEU A 7 -7.33 12.83 -10.75
C LEU A 7 -6.55 12.29 -11.95
N PRO A 8 -5.93 13.18 -12.75
CA PRO A 8 -4.96 12.79 -13.76
C PRO A 8 -3.86 11.88 -13.16
N PRO A 9 -3.47 10.80 -13.86
CA PRO A 9 -2.42 9.89 -13.39
C PRO A 9 -1.12 10.61 -13.01
N GLU A 10 -0.75 11.65 -13.75
CA GLU A 10 0.47 12.43 -13.49
C GLU A 10 0.46 13.11 -12.12
N LEU A 11 -0.71 13.60 -11.69
CA LEU A 11 -0.86 14.21 -10.36
C LEU A 11 -0.78 13.14 -9.26
N ILE A 12 -1.39 11.98 -9.48
CA ILE A 12 -1.29 10.86 -8.55
C ILE A 12 0.17 10.42 -8.40
N THR A 13 0.90 10.29 -9.50
CA THR A 13 2.34 9.97 -9.47
C THR A 13 3.14 11.04 -8.73
N MET A 14 2.83 12.34 -8.92
CA MET A 14 3.47 13.42 -8.16
C MET A 14 3.20 13.33 -6.65
N ILE A 15 2.01 12.92 -6.24
CA ILE A 15 1.66 12.73 -4.82
C ILE A 15 2.34 11.47 -4.27
N ALA A 16 2.53 10.44 -5.09
CA ALA A 16 3.21 9.20 -4.70
C ALA A 16 4.72 9.38 -4.52
N LYS A 17 5.36 10.29 -5.27
CA LYS A 17 6.82 10.54 -5.20
C LYS A 17 7.38 10.73 -3.78
N PRO A 18 6.80 11.56 -2.90
CA PRO A 18 7.30 11.72 -1.54
C PRO A 18 6.99 10.54 -0.59
N VAL A 19 6.30 9.50 -1.04
CA VAL A 19 5.99 8.32 -0.21
C VAL A 19 7.17 7.36 -0.26
N GLU A 20 8.00 7.42 0.79
CA GLU A 20 9.24 6.63 0.93
C GLU A 20 9.05 5.38 1.80
N VAL A 21 7.94 5.30 2.54
CA VAL A 21 7.60 4.18 3.44
C VAL A 21 6.65 3.22 2.72
N MET A 22 6.98 1.92 2.71
CA MET A 22 6.22 0.90 1.95
C MET A 22 4.79 0.76 2.47
N GLU A 23 4.63 0.88 3.79
CA GLU A 23 3.36 0.82 4.49
C GLU A 23 2.40 1.92 4.00
N ASP A 24 2.89 3.15 3.98
CA ASP A 24 2.16 4.31 3.49
C ASP A 24 1.84 4.18 2.00
N PHE A 25 2.76 3.59 1.22
CA PHE A 25 2.57 3.35 -0.21
C PHE A 25 1.46 2.33 -0.50
N ILE A 26 1.33 1.28 0.32
CA ILE A 26 0.25 0.31 0.18
C ILE A 26 -1.10 0.93 0.55
N VAL A 27 -1.15 1.75 1.60
CA VAL A 27 -2.36 2.51 1.97
C VAL A 27 -2.75 3.48 0.84
N PHE A 28 -1.76 4.16 0.25
CA PHE A 28 -1.94 5.03 -0.91
C PHE A 28 -2.57 4.30 -2.11
N GLY A 29 -2.05 3.12 -2.45
CA GLY A 29 -2.62 2.26 -3.50
C GLY A 29 -3.98 1.61 -3.14
N GLY A 30 -4.42 1.75 -1.88
CA GLY A 30 -5.70 1.25 -1.37
C GLY A 30 -6.89 2.14 -1.69
N VAL A 31 -6.69 3.38 -2.15
CA VAL A 31 -7.77 4.36 -2.40
C VAL A 31 -8.75 3.88 -3.48
N CYS A 32 -8.24 3.56 -4.67
CA CYS A 32 -8.98 2.96 -5.78
C CYS A 32 -8.01 2.41 -6.85
N THR A 33 -8.54 1.77 -7.88
CA THR A 33 -7.74 1.18 -8.96
C THR A 33 -6.87 2.21 -9.69
N SER A 34 -7.38 3.41 -9.97
CA SER A 34 -6.59 4.44 -10.67
C SER A 34 -5.36 4.87 -9.86
N TRP A 35 -5.50 4.99 -8.53
CA TRP A 35 -4.40 5.30 -7.63
C TRP A 35 -3.36 4.19 -7.58
N ARG A 36 -3.83 2.95 -7.44
CA ARG A 36 -2.96 1.77 -7.44
C ARG A 36 -2.13 1.66 -8.73
N THR A 37 -2.74 1.96 -9.87
CA THR A 37 -2.08 1.86 -11.18
C THR A 37 -1.11 3.01 -11.45
N ALA A 38 -1.42 4.22 -10.98
CA ALA A 38 -0.57 5.41 -11.19
C ALA A 38 0.58 5.56 -10.17
N ALA A 39 0.51 4.84 -9.05
CA ALA A 39 1.57 4.78 -8.05
C ALA A 39 2.79 4.01 -8.61
N SER A 40 3.87 4.72 -8.96
CA SER A 40 5.11 4.09 -9.40
C SER A 40 5.89 3.52 -8.21
N LYS A 41 6.53 2.37 -8.40
CA LYS A 41 7.36 1.71 -7.38
C LYS A 41 8.82 2.16 -7.39
N ASP A 42 9.18 3.12 -8.26
CA ASP A 42 10.57 3.58 -8.43
C ASP A 42 11.22 4.04 -7.10
N ASN A 43 10.42 4.51 -6.14
CA ASN A 43 10.89 4.89 -4.80
C ASN A 43 11.47 3.70 -3.99
N PHE A 44 11.16 2.45 -4.37
CA PHE A 44 11.47 1.24 -3.62
C PHE A 44 12.49 0.33 -4.32
N ASP A 45 12.98 0.71 -5.52
CA ASP A 45 13.91 -0.10 -6.31
C ASP A 45 15.28 -0.32 -5.63
N GLY A 46 15.60 0.46 -4.59
CA GLY A 46 16.81 0.33 -3.78
C GLY A 46 16.59 -0.18 -2.35
N LEU A 47 15.34 -0.41 -1.92
CA LEU A 47 15.09 -0.86 -0.55
C LEU A 47 15.32 -2.38 -0.43
N SER A 48 16.12 -2.72 0.58
CA SER A 48 16.47 -4.06 1.06
C SER A 48 15.26 -5.02 1.10
N PRO A 49 15.46 -6.36 1.05
CA PRO A 49 14.43 -7.33 0.70
C PRO A 49 13.14 -7.03 1.45
N GLN A 50 12.13 -6.66 0.66
CA GLN A 50 10.79 -6.30 1.10
C GLN A 50 10.38 -7.29 2.18
N LEU A 51 10.07 -6.76 3.37
CA LEU A 51 9.54 -7.56 4.47
C LEU A 51 8.42 -8.44 3.90
N PRO A 52 8.47 -9.77 4.08
CA PRO A 52 7.40 -10.63 3.60
C PRO A 52 6.12 -10.22 4.33
N LEU A 53 5.23 -9.56 3.59
CA LEU A 53 3.92 -9.16 4.10
C LEU A 53 3.05 -10.41 4.14
N LEU A 54 2.80 -10.92 5.34
CA LEU A 54 1.91 -12.03 5.56
C LEU A 54 0.47 -11.51 5.57
N MET A 55 -0.35 -12.02 4.64
CA MET A 55 -1.78 -11.73 4.60
C MET A 55 -2.52 -12.87 5.31
N MET A 56 -3.14 -12.58 6.46
CA MET A 56 -3.89 -13.59 7.19
C MET A 56 -5.30 -13.74 6.61
N PRO A 57 -5.79 -14.98 6.43
CA PRO A 57 -7.16 -15.21 6.00
C PRO A 57 -8.11 -14.93 7.16
N ASP A 58 -8.57 -13.67 7.26
CA ASP A 58 -9.64 -13.30 8.18
C ASP A 58 -10.98 -13.62 7.50
N LYS A 59 -11.80 -14.47 8.12
CA LYS A 59 -12.99 -15.07 7.48
C LYS A 59 -14.22 -14.17 7.55
N ASP A 60 -14.21 -13.18 8.44
CA ASP A 60 -15.38 -12.35 8.76
C ASP A 60 -15.12 -10.84 8.57
N ASP A 61 -13.91 -10.46 8.17
CA ASP A 61 -13.52 -9.06 8.05
C ASP A 61 -13.54 -8.62 6.57
N VAL A 62 -14.23 -7.53 6.29
CA VAL A 62 -14.22 -6.91 4.95
C VAL A 62 -12.83 -6.36 4.65
N TYR A 63 -11.98 -6.19 5.67
CA TYR A 63 -10.62 -5.71 5.52
C TYR A 63 -9.59 -6.84 5.68
N ARG A 64 -8.70 -6.98 4.71
CA ARG A 64 -7.53 -7.87 4.80
C ARG A 64 -6.44 -7.21 5.62
N LYS A 65 -5.98 -7.91 6.66
CA LYS A 65 -4.86 -7.49 7.51
C LYS A 65 -3.54 -8.01 6.94
N PHE A 66 -2.55 -7.14 6.85
CA PHE A 66 -1.17 -7.46 6.49
C PHE A 66 -0.26 -7.27 7.70
N TYR A 67 0.68 -8.20 7.85
CA TYR A 67 1.66 -8.23 8.93
C TYR A 67 3.07 -8.23 8.35
N SER A 68 4.01 -7.49 8.95
CA SER A 68 5.43 -7.74 8.68
C SER A 68 6.06 -8.53 9.80
N PHE A 69 7.18 -9.16 9.45
CA PHE A 69 8.01 -9.89 10.37
C PHE A 69 9.40 -9.25 10.42
N GLN A 70 9.67 -8.48 11.47
CA GLN A 70 11.00 -7.94 11.76
C GLN A 70 11.60 -8.71 12.94
N GLY A 71 12.58 -9.58 12.65
CA GLY A 71 13.24 -10.39 13.67
C GLY A 71 12.33 -11.48 14.24
N GLU A 72 11.85 -11.33 15.48
CA GLU A 72 10.94 -12.27 16.16
C GLU A 72 9.55 -11.67 16.41
N SER A 73 9.33 -10.42 15.98
CA SER A 73 8.12 -9.65 16.27
C SER A 73 7.22 -9.55 15.05
N LEU A 74 5.94 -9.87 15.26
CA LEU A 74 4.87 -9.66 14.28
C LEU A 74 4.20 -8.32 14.57
N THR A 75 4.15 -7.44 13.59
CA THR A 75 3.44 -6.15 13.70
C THR A 75 2.31 -6.07 12.69
N ASP A 76 1.15 -5.59 13.14
CA ASP A 76 0.00 -5.27 12.31
C ASP A 76 0.31 -4.00 11.53
N ILE A 77 0.23 -4.07 10.21
CA ILE A 77 0.65 -2.96 9.38
C ILE A 77 -0.52 -2.29 8.68
N ILE A 78 -1.41 -3.07 8.06
CA ILE A 78 -2.39 -2.51 7.12
C ILE A 78 -3.69 -3.27 7.19
N SER A 79 -4.81 -2.55 7.08
CA SER A 79 -6.16 -3.08 6.92
C SER A 79 -6.76 -2.53 5.62
N THR A 80 -6.93 -3.36 4.58
CA THR A 80 -7.45 -2.93 3.27
C THR A 80 -8.80 -3.56 2.94
N ARG A 81 -9.80 -2.77 2.55
CA ARG A 81 -11.16 -3.24 2.21
C ARG A 81 -11.12 -4.12 0.94
N SER A 82 -11.73 -5.31 0.97
CA SER A 82 -11.88 -6.22 -0.18
C SER A 82 -12.87 -5.69 -1.19
#